data_AF-A0A151E6H3-F1
#
_entry.id   AF-A0A151E6H3-F1
#
_cell.length_a   1.000
_cell.length_b   1.000
_cell.length_c   1.000
_cell.angle_alpha   90.00
_cell.angle_beta   90.00
_cell.angle_gamma   90.00
#
_symmetry.space_group_name_H-M   'P 1'
#
loop_
_entity.id
_entity.type
_entity.pdbx_description
1 polymer ?
#
loop_
_entity_poly.entity_id
_entity_poly.type
_entity_poly.pdbx_seq_one_letter_code
_entity_poly.pdbx_strand_id
1 'polypeptide(L)'
;MFDEDKNNYVDEVIGFDAGEGTDPKLYDIYFGKTNPPPLRLSNFSQTNFWNGSLLEFNTTYYWKVDTWDANGTVVYGEIWNFTTRGNDPPDEPYNPIPWNGSTNMPIKINLSWKCEDPDSDDVLFDVYFGDHPTNISLKSSNQSELYWNPLPLGFQRTYFWQIIAWDEYDYKTVGPIWHFTTEPNYPPDKASNPFPKNGENAVPVDIVVKWNGTDPNIGDTLKYDVYFDDVFPPI
;
A
#
# COMPACT_ATOMS: atom_id res chain seq x y z
N MET A 1 20.69 -23.17 -44.13
CA MET A 1 21.57 -23.43 -42.97
C MET A 1 20.83 -22.81 -41.80
N PHE A 2 20.43 -23.64 -40.83
CA PHE A 2 19.63 -23.18 -39.69
C PHE A 2 20.57 -22.44 -38.74
N ASP A 3 20.18 -21.21 -38.42
CA ASP A 3 20.63 -20.50 -37.23
C ASP A 3 20.17 -21.32 -36.01
N GLU A 4 21.12 -22.00 -35.36
CA GLU A 4 20.89 -22.83 -34.17
C GLU A 4 21.09 -22.04 -32.87
N ASP A 5 21.54 -20.80 -32.95
CA ASP A 5 21.84 -19.95 -31.80
C ASP A 5 21.07 -18.64 -31.93
N LYS A 6 19.88 -18.61 -31.32
CA LYS A 6 19.03 -17.43 -31.14
C LYS A 6 19.68 -16.28 -30.32
N ASN A 7 20.98 -16.06 -30.45
CA ASN A 7 21.66 -14.88 -29.97
C ASN A 7 21.63 -13.81 -31.09
N ASN A 8 21.56 -12.54 -30.71
CA ASN A 8 21.36 -11.43 -31.65
C ASN A 8 22.68 -10.93 -32.26
N TYR A 9 23.74 -11.76 -32.27
CA TYR A 9 25.00 -11.41 -32.92
C TYR A 9 24.97 -11.94 -34.34
N VAL A 10 24.81 -11.02 -35.28
CA VAL A 10 24.90 -11.28 -36.71
C VAL A 10 26.25 -11.91 -37.01
N ASP A 11 26.25 -13.10 -37.62
CA ASP A 11 27.37 -13.62 -38.40
C ASP A 11 27.56 -12.71 -39.62
N GLU A 12 28.21 -11.56 -39.39
CA GLU A 12 28.68 -10.67 -40.44
C GLU A 12 30.15 -10.99 -40.72
N VAL A 13 30.35 -12.01 -41.57
CA VAL A 13 31.47 -11.98 -42.52
C VAL A 13 31.36 -10.65 -43.27
N ILE A 14 32.10 -9.61 -42.86
CA ILE A 14 33.25 -9.02 -43.58
C ILE A 14 34.02 -8.06 -42.64
N GLY A 15 35.30 -8.34 -42.40
CA GLY A 15 36.27 -7.26 -42.27
C GLY A 15 36.98 -7.04 -40.93
N PHE A 16 37.18 -8.08 -40.11
CA PHE A 16 38.41 -8.27 -39.32
C PHE A 16 38.60 -9.79 -39.19
N ASP A 17 39.83 -10.29 -39.37
CA ASP A 17 40.17 -11.71 -39.23
C ASP A 17 39.78 -12.23 -37.83
N ALA A 18 38.56 -12.72 -37.68
CA ALA A 18 38.16 -13.66 -36.65
C ALA A 18 38.13 -15.04 -37.33
N GLY A 19 39.07 -15.91 -36.98
CA GLY A 19 39.19 -17.25 -37.56
C GLY A 19 37.93 -18.09 -37.33
N GLU A 20 37.71 -19.12 -38.14
CA GLU A 20 36.59 -20.06 -37.95
C GLU A 20 36.58 -20.63 -36.50
N GLY A 21 35.44 -20.51 -35.80
CA GLY A 21 35.24 -21.04 -34.45
C GLY A 21 35.28 -20.03 -33.30
N THR A 22 35.08 -18.73 -33.57
CA THR A 22 35.31 -17.61 -32.64
C THR A 22 34.13 -17.21 -31.75
N ASP A 23 32.98 -17.87 -31.80
CA ASP A 23 31.91 -17.50 -30.88
C ASP A 23 32.32 -17.80 -29.43
N PRO A 24 32.26 -16.80 -28.53
CA PRO A 24 32.56 -17.02 -27.13
C PRO A 24 31.59 -18.05 -26.56
N LYS A 25 32.15 -19.16 -26.06
CA LYS A 25 31.35 -20.23 -25.47
C LYS A 25 31.11 -20.02 -23.99
N LEU A 26 32.06 -19.36 -23.32
CA LEU A 26 32.03 -19.19 -21.87
C LEU A 26 32.57 -17.80 -21.47
N TYR A 27 32.17 -17.36 -20.29
CA TYR A 27 32.45 -16.06 -19.71
C TYR A 27 32.95 -16.22 -18.27
N ASP A 28 33.97 -15.46 -17.90
CA ASP A 28 34.30 -15.20 -16.51
C ASP A 28 33.78 -13.80 -16.13
N ILE A 29 32.88 -13.76 -15.15
CA ILE A 29 32.22 -12.54 -14.70
C ILE A 29 32.91 -12.03 -13.44
N TYR A 30 33.42 -10.81 -13.50
CA TYR A 30 34.01 -10.11 -12.37
C TYR A 30 33.08 -8.96 -11.98
N PHE A 31 32.72 -8.87 -10.70
CA PHE A 31 31.77 -7.86 -10.21
C PHE A 31 31.97 -7.57 -8.72
N GLY A 32 32.11 -6.29 -8.36
CA GLY A 32 32.18 -5.87 -6.96
C GLY A 32 32.48 -4.39 -6.77
N LYS A 33 32.72 -3.97 -5.53
CA LYS A 33 32.94 -2.56 -5.17
C LYS A 33 34.40 -2.07 -5.31
N THR A 34 35.32 -2.96 -5.70
CA THR A 34 36.75 -2.66 -5.83
C THR A 34 37.16 -2.57 -7.30
N ASN A 35 38.20 -1.80 -7.58
CA ASN A 35 38.85 -1.78 -8.88
C ASN A 35 40.32 -2.27 -8.72
N PRO A 36 40.70 -3.42 -9.31
CA PRO A 36 39.90 -4.29 -10.19
C PRO A 36 38.82 -5.09 -9.43
N PRO A 37 37.72 -5.45 -10.12
CA PRO A 37 36.62 -6.21 -9.50
C PRO A 37 37.00 -7.69 -9.26
N PRO A 38 36.46 -8.33 -8.20
CA PRO A 38 36.70 -9.73 -7.91
C PRO A 38 35.92 -10.66 -8.85
N LEU A 39 36.47 -11.85 -9.13
CA LEU A 39 35.77 -12.91 -9.87
C LEU A 39 34.53 -13.38 -9.09
N ARG A 40 33.38 -13.43 -9.76
CA ARG A 40 32.12 -13.92 -9.20
C ARG A 40 31.68 -15.24 -9.79
N LEU A 41 31.85 -15.40 -11.08
CA LEU A 41 31.43 -16.61 -11.78
C LEU A 41 32.43 -16.92 -12.87
N SER A 42 32.69 -18.19 -13.08
CA SER A 42 33.61 -18.66 -14.11
C SER A 42 32.95 -19.72 -14.96
N ASN A 43 33.39 -19.84 -16.22
CA ASN A 43 32.84 -20.77 -17.20
C ASN A 43 31.32 -20.63 -17.36
N PHE A 44 30.84 -19.39 -17.40
CA PHE A 44 29.42 -19.07 -17.50
C PHE A 44 29.00 -18.97 -18.96
N SER A 45 27.86 -19.53 -19.35
CA SER A 45 27.44 -19.58 -20.77
C SER A 45 26.35 -18.57 -21.16
N GLN A 46 25.78 -17.84 -20.19
CA GLN A 46 24.74 -16.84 -20.49
C GLN A 46 25.35 -15.44 -20.65
N THR A 47 24.62 -14.57 -21.34
CA THR A 47 25.00 -13.18 -21.60
C THR A 47 24.36 -12.19 -20.62
N ASN A 48 23.73 -12.68 -19.55
CA ASN A 48 23.19 -11.87 -18.46
C ASN A 48 23.64 -12.42 -17.11
N PHE A 49 23.91 -11.55 -16.15
CA PHE A 49 24.37 -11.93 -14.82
C PHE A 49 23.53 -11.22 -13.76
N TRP A 50 22.98 -12.01 -12.83
CA TRP A 50 22.32 -11.52 -11.63
C TRP A 50 23.21 -11.79 -10.40
N ASN A 51 23.44 -10.76 -9.57
CA ASN A 51 24.31 -10.86 -8.40
C ASN A 51 23.69 -11.66 -7.22
N GLY A 52 22.44 -12.09 -7.34
CA GLY A 52 21.73 -12.86 -6.30
C GLY A 52 21.01 -12.01 -5.26
N SER A 53 21.30 -10.70 -5.19
CA SER A 53 20.64 -9.72 -4.31
C SER A 53 20.58 -8.35 -4.99
N LEU A 54 19.72 -7.47 -4.46
CA LEU A 54 19.79 -6.05 -4.76
C LEU A 54 21.17 -5.49 -4.41
N LEU A 55 21.57 -4.47 -5.16
CA LEU A 55 22.80 -3.73 -4.94
C LEU A 55 22.57 -2.66 -3.88
N GLU A 56 23.60 -2.29 -3.14
CA GLU A 56 23.50 -1.21 -2.17
C GLU A 56 23.28 0.12 -2.88
N PHE A 57 22.46 1.00 -2.29
CA PHE A 57 22.23 2.36 -2.77
C PHE A 57 23.52 3.20 -2.75
N ASN A 58 23.58 4.22 -3.60
CA ASN A 58 24.70 5.18 -3.70
C ASN A 58 26.09 4.54 -3.76
N THR A 59 26.19 3.36 -4.37
CA THR A 59 27.41 2.54 -4.36
C THR A 59 27.93 2.36 -5.77
N THR A 60 29.21 2.68 -5.98
CA THR A 60 29.89 2.42 -7.25
C THR A 60 30.34 0.96 -7.33
N TYR A 61 29.89 0.26 -8.35
CA TYR A 61 30.31 -1.10 -8.69
C TYR A 61 31.18 -1.09 -9.94
N TYR A 62 32.19 -1.95 -9.93
CA TYR A 62 33.07 -2.23 -11.04
C TYR A 62 32.80 -3.63 -11.55
N TRP A 63 32.89 -3.82 -12.85
CA TRP A 63 32.70 -5.13 -13.46
C TRP A 63 33.48 -5.26 -14.76
N LYS A 64 33.82 -6.50 -15.10
CA LYS A 64 34.41 -6.87 -16.39
C LYS A 64 34.00 -8.29 -16.74
N VAL A 65 34.06 -8.62 -18.03
CA VAL A 65 33.78 -9.95 -18.54
C VAL A 65 34.96 -10.40 -19.39
N ASP A 66 35.60 -11.49 -19.00
CA ASP A 66 36.60 -12.16 -19.84
C ASP A 66 35.89 -13.26 -20.64
N THR A 67 36.16 -13.36 -21.94
CA THR A 67 35.49 -14.30 -22.84
C THR A 67 36.41 -15.46 -23.22
N TRP A 68 35.85 -16.65 -23.33
CA TRP A 68 36.55 -17.87 -23.73
C TRP A 68 35.98 -18.42 -25.03
N ASP A 69 36.85 -18.66 -26.02
CA ASP A 69 36.47 -19.36 -27.25
C ASP A 69 36.39 -20.89 -27.04
N ALA A 70 35.99 -21.62 -28.09
CA ALA A 70 35.90 -23.07 -28.06
C ALA A 70 37.26 -23.80 -27.86
N ASN A 71 38.37 -23.11 -28.10
CA ASN A 71 39.73 -23.63 -28.02
C ASN A 71 40.43 -23.28 -26.70
N GLY A 72 39.76 -22.56 -25.80
CA GLY A 72 40.30 -22.12 -24.52
C GLY A 72 41.14 -20.85 -24.60
N THR A 73 41.07 -20.09 -25.70
CA THR A 73 41.65 -18.75 -25.80
C THR A 73 40.80 -17.77 -24.99
N VAL A 74 41.46 -16.95 -24.18
CA VAL A 74 40.80 -15.91 -23.39
C VAL A 74 41.05 -14.52 -23.98
N VAL A 75 39.99 -13.71 -24.07
CA VAL A 75 40.08 -12.27 -24.31
C VAL A 75 39.63 -11.54 -23.06
N TYR A 76 40.52 -10.70 -22.50
CA TYR A 76 40.25 -9.96 -21.28
C TYR A 76 39.39 -8.73 -21.57
N GLY A 77 38.30 -8.56 -20.82
CA GLY A 77 37.41 -7.41 -20.94
C GLY A 77 37.98 -6.15 -20.28
N GLU A 78 37.49 -5.00 -20.73
CA GLU A 78 37.71 -3.72 -20.05
C GLU A 78 36.97 -3.67 -18.71
N ILE A 79 37.48 -2.84 -17.79
CA ILE A 79 36.78 -2.59 -16.51
C ILE A 79 35.79 -1.45 -16.71
N TRP A 80 34.51 -1.77 -16.58
CA TRP A 80 33.41 -0.82 -16.56
C TRP A 80 32.99 -0.53 -15.12
N ASN A 81 32.28 0.59 -14.93
CA ASN A 81 31.70 0.94 -13.64
C ASN A 81 30.35 1.65 -13.80
N PHE A 82 29.53 1.57 -12.76
CA PHE A 82 28.31 2.35 -12.61
C PHE A 82 28.08 2.64 -11.12
N THR A 83 27.24 3.62 -10.82
CA THR A 83 26.81 3.92 -9.44
C THR A 83 25.31 3.75 -9.34
N THR A 84 24.85 3.05 -8.31
CA THR A 84 23.43 2.83 -8.03
C THR A 84 22.76 4.14 -7.55
N ARG A 85 21.43 4.25 -7.73
CA ARG A 85 20.64 5.37 -7.20
C ARG A 85 20.67 5.40 -5.67
N GLY A 86 20.20 6.51 -5.08
CA GLY A 86 19.83 6.58 -3.67
C GLY A 86 18.48 5.93 -3.39
N ASN A 87 17.99 6.11 -2.17
CA ASN A 87 16.64 5.79 -1.76
C ASN A 87 16.12 6.95 -0.91
N ASP A 88 15.05 7.58 -1.37
CA ASP A 88 14.36 8.63 -0.64
C ASP A 88 13.18 7.99 0.12
N PRO A 89 12.90 8.41 1.38
CA PRO A 89 11.75 7.90 2.12
C PRO A 89 10.43 8.30 1.43
N PRO A 90 9.32 7.61 1.75
CA PRO A 90 8.00 8.01 1.27
C PRO A 90 7.68 9.47 1.58
N ASP A 91 6.88 10.12 0.75
CA ASP A 91 6.39 11.48 1.00
C ASP A 91 5.51 11.51 2.27
N GLU A 92 5.44 12.69 2.90
CA GLU A 92 4.59 12.90 4.06
C GLU A 92 3.12 12.58 3.74
N PRO A 93 2.44 11.71 4.53
CA PRO A 93 1.02 11.46 4.34
C PRO A 93 0.20 12.76 4.32
N TYR A 94 -0.72 12.89 3.36
CA TYR A 94 -1.42 14.14 3.07
C TYR A 94 -2.90 13.93 2.71
N ASN A 95 -3.66 15.02 2.56
CA ASN A 95 -5.09 15.04 2.24
C ASN A 95 -5.95 14.08 3.12
N PRO A 96 -5.96 14.28 4.45
CA PRO A 96 -6.72 13.44 5.36
C PRO A 96 -8.23 13.60 5.15
N ILE A 97 -8.95 12.49 5.27
CA ILE A 97 -10.40 12.45 5.47
C ILE A 97 -10.64 11.73 6.80
N PRO A 98 -11.37 12.31 7.76
CA PRO A 98 -11.86 13.69 7.76
C PRO A 98 -10.74 14.72 7.62
N TRP A 99 -11.06 15.88 7.04
CA TRP A 99 -10.12 16.99 6.99
C TRP A 99 -9.71 17.41 8.40
N ASN A 100 -8.45 17.79 8.58
CA ASN A 100 -7.93 18.19 9.88
C ASN A 100 -8.75 19.35 10.47
N GLY A 101 -9.20 19.20 11.72
CA GLY A 101 -10.02 20.18 12.41
C GLY A 101 -11.51 20.11 12.10
N SER A 102 -11.97 19.15 11.29
CA SER A 102 -13.40 18.98 10.99
C SER A 102 -14.23 18.76 12.26
N THR A 103 -15.39 19.42 12.33
CA THR A 103 -16.36 19.28 13.43
C THR A 103 -17.68 18.74 12.92
N ASN A 104 -18.54 18.23 13.81
CA ASN A 104 -19.84 17.64 13.45
C ASN A 104 -19.69 16.45 12.49
N MET A 105 -18.66 15.63 12.70
CA MET A 105 -18.48 14.41 11.91
C MET A 105 -19.40 13.29 12.40
N PRO A 106 -19.96 12.46 11.50
CA PRO A 106 -20.73 11.29 11.90
C PRO A 106 -19.91 10.35 12.77
N ILE A 107 -20.58 9.65 13.69
CA ILE A 107 -19.94 8.60 14.50
C ILE A 107 -19.56 7.36 13.69
N LYS A 108 -20.11 7.19 12.47
CA LYS A 108 -19.68 6.21 11.46
C LYS A 108 -18.92 6.88 10.32
N ILE A 109 -17.60 6.88 10.43
CA ILE A 109 -16.71 7.46 9.43
C ILE A 109 -15.44 6.61 9.26
N ASN A 110 -14.97 6.46 8.03
CA ASN A 110 -13.65 5.91 7.74
C ASN A 110 -12.61 7.04 7.69
N LEU A 111 -11.42 6.75 8.20
CA LEU A 111 -10.25 7.59 7.98
C LEU A 111 -9.60 7.22 6.65
N SER A 112 -9.12 8.19 5.88
CA SER A 112 -8.33 7.93 4.67
C SER A 112 -7.29 9.02 4.45
N TRP A 113 -6.22 8.70 3.74
CA TRP A 113 -5.13 9.63 3.43
C TRP A 113 -4.58 9.36 2.02
N LYS A 114 -3.62 10.16 1.59
CA LYS A 114 -2.77 9.92 0.42
C LYS A 114 -1.31 9.89 0.85
N CYS A 115 -0.48 9.18 0.11
CA CYS A 115 0.97 9.11 0.27
C CYS A 115 1.53 8.55 -1.04
N GLU A 116 2.73 9.00 -1.40
CA GLU A 116 3.47 8.61 -2.60
C GLU A 116 4.93 8.36 -2.18
N ASP A 117 5.71 7.74 -3.06
CA ASP A 117 7.13 7.52 -2.84
C ASP A 117 7.93 8.14 -4.01
N PRO A 118 8.96 8.97 -3.75
CA PRO A 118 9.74 9.63 -4.80
C PRO A 118 10.44 8.65 -5.75
N ASP A 119 10.79 7.47 -5.26
CA ASP A 119 11.47 6.41 -5.98
C ASP A 119 10.52 5.41 -6.65
N SER A 120 9.20 5.63 -6.49
CA SER A 120 8.10 4.77 -6.94
C SER A 120 8.11 3.38 -6.29
N ASP A 121 8.64 3.30 -5.07
CA ASP A 121 8.68 2.07 -4.29
C ASP A 121 7.32 1.82 -3.58
N ASP A 122 7.05 0.58 -3.21
CA ASP A 122 5.81 0.20 -2.52
C ASP A 122 5.79 0.79 -1.09
N VAL A 123 4.64 1.36 -0.68
CA VAL A 123 4.49 2.02 0.63
C VAL A 123 3.51 1.28 1.53
N LEU A 124 3.94 1.05 2.77
CA LEU A 124 3.13 0.48 3.86
C LEU A 124 2.88 1.50 4.97
N PHE A 125 1.78 1.31 5.71
CA PHE A 125 1.30 2.28 6.68
C PHE A 125 1.09 1.68 8.07
N ASP A 126 1.58 2.38 9.08
CA ASP A 126 1.13 2.25 10.46
C ASP A 126 0.10 3.33 10.78
N VAL A 127 -1.03 2.92 11.38
CA VAL A 127 -2.13 3.81 11.74
C VAL A 127 -2.19 3.96 13.25
N TYR A 128 -2.04 5.20 13.72
CA TYR A 128 -2.17 5.56 15.13
C TYR A 128 -3.49 6.30 15.36
N PHE A 129 -4.19 5.98 16.44
CA PHE A 129 -5.47 6.61 16.80
C PHE A 129 -5.67 6.70 18.31
N GLY A 130 -6.31 7.77 18.77
CA GLY A 130 -6.66 8.01 20.17
C GLY A 130 -7.61 9.19 20.35
N ASP A 131 -8.01 9.45 21.60
CA ASP A 131 -8.88 10.56 21.99
C ASP A 131 -8.13 11.69 22.74
N HIS A 132 -6.80 11.61 22.78
CA HIS A 132 -5.93 12.62 23.35
C HIS A 132 -4.75 12.91 22.41
N PRO A 133 -4.37 14.19 22.23
CA PRO A 133 -3.36 14.59 21.24
C PRO A 133 -1.96 14.04 21.54
N THR A 134 -1.66 13.75 22.80
CA THR A 134 -0.36 13.23 23.25
C THR A 134 -0.40 11.73 23.56
N ASN A 135 -1.52 11.05 23.31
CA ASN A 135 -1.70 9.64 23.62
C ASN A 135 -2.52 8.95 22.52
N ILE A 136 -1.93 8.86 21.33
CA ILE A 136 -2.42 8.03 20.23
C ILE A 136 -1.67 6.69 20.25
N SER A 137 -2.38 5.60 19.96
CA SER A 137 -1.83 4.24 20.01
C SER A 137 -1.90 3.58 18.64
N LEU A 138 -0.94 2.71 18.34
CA LEU A 138 -0.92 1.91 17.11
C LEU A 138 -2.18 1.03 17.06
N LYS A 139 -2.93 1.11 15.96
CA LYS A 139 -4.17 0.36 15.72
C LYS A 139 -4.08 -0.59 14.54
N SER A 140 -3.30 -0.23 13.53
CA SER A 140 -3.01 -1.06 12.37
C SER A 140 -1.54 -0.90 12.03
N SER A 141 -0.88 -1.96 11.60
CA SER A 141 0.54 -1.93 11.27
C SER A 141 0.80 -2.59 9.93
N ASN A 142 1.74 -2.01 9.17
CA ASN A 142 2.18 -2.49 7.86
C ASN A 142 1.02 -2.79 6.88
N GLN A 143 -0.01 -1.93 6.85
CA GLN A 143 -1.12 -2.09 5.91
C GLN A 143 -0.82 -1.38 4.59
N SER A 144 -1.39 -1.88 3.49
CA SER A 144 -1.23 -1.27 2.15
C SER A 144 -2.37 -0.29 1.82
N GLU A 145 -3.47 -0.39 2.55
CA GLU A 145 -4.67 0.38 2.34
C GLU A 145 -4.49 1.84 2.77
N LEU A 146 -5.00 2.76 1.96
CA LEU A 146 -5.05 4.20 2.24
C LEU A 146 -6.25 4.61 3.11
N TYR A 147 -6.84 3.66 3.84
CA TYR A 147 -7.96 3.92 4.73
C TYR A 147 -7.95 3.00 5.96
N TRP A 148 -8.61 3.44 7.03
CA TRP A 148 -8.80 2.66 8.25
C TRP A 148 -10.12 3.04 8.94
N ASN A 149 -10.79 2.06 9.56
CA ASN A 149 -12.07 2.27 10.23
C ASN A 149 -11.90 2.28 11.77
N PRO A 150 -12.17 3.42 12.44
CA PRO A 150 -11.99 3.59 13.88
C PRO A 150 -13.19 3.14 14.74
N LEU A 151 -14.22 2.55 14.15
CA LEU A 151 -15.48 2.28 14.85
C LEU A 151 -15.33 1.33 16.06
N PRO A 152 -16.10 1.56 17.15
CA PRO A 152 -17.12 2.61 17.34
C PRO A 152 -16.57 3.95 17.83
N LEU A 153 -17.17 5.06 17.40
CA LEU A 153 -16.91 6.41 17.92
C LEU A 153 -18.04 6.90 18.85
N GLY A 154 -17.70 7.76 19.81
CA GLY A 154 -18.66 8.44 20.68
C GLY A 154 -19.00 9.84 20.17
N PHE A 155 -20.17 10.35 20.56
CA PHE A 155 -20.64 11.71 20.24
C PHE A 155 -19.87 12.81 21.00
N GLN A 156 -19.76 14.00 20.39
CA GLN A 156 -19.05 15.18 20.92
C GLN A 156 -17.63 14.90 21.42
N ARG A 157 -16.92 13.97 20.78
CA ARG A 157 -15.54 13.62 21.11
C ARG A 157 -14.60 14.06 20.02
N THR A 158 -13.44 14.56 20.44
CA THR A 158 -12.34 14.86 19.52
C THR A 158 -11.40 13.66 19.48
N TYR A 159 -11.11 13.19 18.28
CA TYR A 159 -10.19 12.09 18.03
C TYR A 159 -8.98 12.58 17.26
N PHE A 160 -7.83 11.97 17.54
CA PHE A 160 -6.53 12.28 16.97
C PHE A 160 -5.97 11.04 16.28
N TRP A 161 -5.32 11.23 15.14
CA TRP A 161 -4.74 10.14 14.37
C TRP A 161 -3.52 10.59 13.58
N GLN A 162 -2.64 9.64 13.30
CA GLN A 162 -1.38 9.86 12.61
C GLN A 162 -1.04 8.63 11.78
N ILE A 163 -0.39 8.86 10.65
CA ILE A 163 0.09 7.81 9.76
C ILE A 163 1.61 7.86 9.72
N ILE A 164 2.26 6.71 9.82
CA ILE A 164 3.68 6.55 9.49
C ILE A 164 3.73 5.73 8.20
N ALA A 165 4.35 6.29 7.16
CA ALA A 165 4.58 5.64 5.89
C ALA A 165 5.99 5.02 5.88
N TRP A 166 6.10 3.82 5.35
CA TRP A 166 7.33 3.04 5.23
C TRP A 166 7.49 2.54 3.80
N ASP A 167 8.69 2.57 3.26
CA ASP A 167 9.00 1.86 2.02
C ASP A 167 9.45 0.41 2.30
N GLU A 168 9.74 -0.34 1.24
CA GLU A 168 10.26 -1.71 1.33
C GLU A 168 11.71 -1.80 1.85
N TYR A 169 12.39 -0.67 2.04
CA TYR A 169 13.79 -0.56 2.48
C TYR A 169 13.93 -0.03 3.92
N ASP A 170 12.83 -0.03 4.68
CA ASP A 170 12.72 0.44 6.07
C ASP A 170 12.94 1.96 6.26
N TYR A 171 12.94 2.76 5.19
CA TYR A 171 12.88 4.22 5.29
C TYR A 171 11.46 4.63 5.59
N LYS A 172 11.30 5.72 6.35
CA LYS A 172 9.98 6.14 6.83
C LYS A 172 9.81 7.63 6.91
N THR A 173 8.57 8.03 6.76
CA THR A 173 8.12 9.40 7.00
C THR A 173 6.95 9.41 7.97
N VAL A 174 7.09 10.22 9.02
CA VAL A 174 6.07 10.40 10.05
C VAL A 174 5.16 11.54 9.60
N GLY A 175 3.88 11.24 9.38
CA GLY A 175 2.88 12.24 9.02
C GLY A 175 2.50 13.16 10.19
N PRO A 176 1.74 14.23 9.91
CA PRO A 176 1.21 15.12 10.93
C PRO A 176 0.14 14.42 11.79
N ILE A 177 -0.10 14.95 12.98
CA ILE A 177 -1.25 14.53 13.79
C ILE A 177 -2.48 15.30 13.29
N TRP A 178 -3.45 14.56 12.75
CA TRP A 178 -4.75 15.09 12.36
C TRP A 178 -5.79 14.87 13.45
N HIS A 179 -6.83 15.70 13.46
CA HIS A 179 -7.95 15.53 14.38
C HIS A 179 -9.30 15.88 13.77
N PHE A 180 -10.36 15.36 14.37
CA PHE A 180 -11.74 15.72 14.06
C PHE A 180 -12.63 15.56 15.30
N THR A 181 -13.77 16.24 15.31
CA THR A 181 -14.76 16.20 16.40
C THR A 181 -16.08 15.64 15.89
N THR A 182 -16.61 14.62 16.57
CA THR A 182 -17.90 14.01 16.23
C THR A 182 -19.07 14.90 16.60
N GLU A 183 -20.19 14.72 15.89
CA GLU A 183 -21.46 15.42 16.11
C GLU A 183 -22.05 15.19 17.52
N PRO A 184 -22.95 16.07 17.98
CA PRO A 184 -23.79 15.80 19.15
C PRO A 184 -24.80 14.68 18.88
N ASN A 185 -25.20 14.02 19.96
CA ASN A 185 -26.30 13.06 19.94
C ASN A 185 -27.64 13.81 19.94
N TYR A 186 -28.48 13.56 18.95
CA TYR A 186 -29.82 14.08 18.80
C TYR A 186 -30.84 12.97 19.11
N PRO A 187 -32.02 13.31 19.65
CA PRO A 187 -33.05 12.30 19.85
C PRO A 187 -33.54 11.74 18.50
N PRO A 188 -33.98 10.47 18.47
CA PRO A 188 -34.65 9.89 17.32
C PRO A 188 -35.85 10.70 16.84
N ASP A 189 -36.16 10.61 15.55
CA ASP A 189 -37.40 11.14 15.02
C ASP A 189 -38.60 10.35 15.53
N LYS A 190 -39.77 10.99 15.54
CA LYS A 190 -41.03 10.31 15.85
C LYS A 190 -41.28 9.17 14.86
N ALA A 191 -41.72 8.03 15.38
CA ALA A 191 -42.15 6.91 14.55
C ALA A 191 -43.25 7.35 13.56
N SER A 192 -43.17 6.86 12.33
CA SER A 192 -44.04 7.24 11.23
C SER A 192 -44.53 6.02 10.46
N ASN A 193 -45.47 6.22 9.52
CA ASN A 193 -46.02 5.16 8.67
C ASN A 193 -46.48 3.91 9.44
N PRO A 194 -47.39 4.04 10.42
CA PRO A 194 -47.88 2.88 11.16
C PRO A 194 -48.64 1.93 10.22
N PHE A 195 -48.45 0.64 10.45
CA PHE A 195 -49.22 -0.46 9.89
C PHE A 195 -49.70 -1.37 11.04
N PRO A 196 -50.99 -1.66 11.18
CA PRO A 196 -52.12 -1.06 10.44
C PRO A 196 -52.15 0.46 10.53
N LYS A 197 -52.77 1.10 9.53
CA LYS A 197 -52.95 2.55 9.54
C LYS A 197 -53.85 2.95 10.70
N ASN A 198 -53.66 4.16 11.21
CA ASN A 198 -54.52 4.71 12.26
C ASN A 198 -56.01 4.65 11.84
N GLY A 199 -56.84 3.96 12.62
CA GLY A 199 -58.27 3.77 12.35
C GLY A 199 -58.60 2.71 11.28
N GLU A 200 -57.66 1.85 10.89
CA GLU A 200 -57.92 0.75 9.95
C GLU A 200 -58.90 -0.28 10.55
N ASN A 201 -59.91 -0.66 9.76
CA ASN A 201 -60.97 -1.59 10.17
C ASN A 201 -60.78 -2.94 9.47
N ALA A 202 -61.35 -4.00 10.07
CA ALA A 202 -61.31 -5.36 9.53
C ALA A 202 -59.88 -5.89 9.30
N VAL A 203 -58.94 -5.49 10.16
CA VAL A 203 -57.57 -5.99 10.19
C VAL A 203 -57.57 -7.48 10.60
N PRO A 204 -56.79 -8.36 9.95
CA PRO A 204 -56.65 -9.75 10.36
C PRO A 204 -56.18 -9.91 11.81
N VAL A 205 -56.60 -10.98 12.48
CA VAL A 205 -56.24 -11.24 13.88
C VAL A 205 -54.78 -11.67 14.07
N ASP A 206 -54.10 -12.09 13.00
CA ASP A 206 -52.70 -12.47 12.93
C ASP A 206 -51.79 -11.33 12.42
N ILE A 207 -52.23 -10.08 12.64
CA ILE A 207 -51.53 -8.89 12.17
C ILE A 207 -50.14 -8.71 12.80
N VAL A 208 -49.20 -8.23 11.98
CA VAL A 208 -47.89 -7.75 12.42
C VAL A 208 -47.88 -6.22 12.38
N VAL A 209 -47.67 -5.58 13.53
CA VAL A 209 -47.52 -4.12 13.59
C VAL A 209 -46.17 -3.68 13.04
N LYS A 210 -46.15 -2.58 12.28
CA LYS A 210 -44.93 -1.99 11.71
C LYS A 210 -44.97 -0.48 11.80
N TRP A 211 -43.80 0.13 11.85
CA TRP A 211 -43.60 1.57 11.76
C TRP A 211 -42.24 1.83 11.12
N ASN A 212 -42.03 3.06 10.66
CA ASN A 212 -40.73 3.58 10.28
C ASN A 212 -40.16 4.36 11.46
N GLY A 213 -38.89 4.15 11.79
CA GLY A 213 -38.13 5.01 12.69
C GLY A 213 -36.85 5.48 12.01
N THR A 214 -36.48 6.73 12.28
CA THR A 214 -35.28 7.38 11.74
C THR A 214 -34.54 8.11 12.86
N ASP A 215 -33.24 8.31 12.67
CA ASP A 215 -32.39 9.07 13.57
C ASP A 215 -31.61 10.12 12.77
N PRO A 216 -31.55 11.38 13.24
CA PRO A 216 -30.71 12.40 12.61
C PRO A 216 -29.21 12.05 12.58
N ASN A 217 -28.73 11.26 13.54
CA ASN A 217 -27.34 10.84 13.63
C ASN A 217 -27.07 9.59 12.80
N ILE A 218 -26.32 9.77 11.70
CA ILE A 218 -26.00 8.67 10.80
C ILE A 218 -25.19 7.61 11.54
N GLY A 219 -25.79 6.42 11.65
CA GLY A 219 -25.14 5.28 12.24
C GLY A 219 -25.47 5.03 13.70
N ASP A 220 -26.22 5.91 14.35
CA ASP A 220 -26.78 5.58 15.66
C ASP A 220 -27.80 4.44 15.56
N THR A 221 -27.94 3.67 16.65
CA THR A 221 -28.83 2.51 16.71
C THR A 221 -30.12 2.87 17.41
N LEU A 222 -31.23 2.77 16.68
CA LEU A 222 -32.56 2.98 17.23
C LEU A 222 -33.00 1.80 18.10
N LYS A 223 -33.61 2.12 19.23
CA LYS A 223 -34.34 1.18 20.10
C LYS A 223 -35.79 1.64 20.21
N TYR A 224 -36.70 0.68 20.31
CA TYR A 224 -38.13 0.95 20.37
C TYR A 224 -38.76 0.22 21.54
N ASP A 225 -39.55 0.94 22.32
CA ASP A 225 -40.52 0.35 23.24
C ASP A 225 -41.89 0.38 22.56
N VAL A 226 -42.57 -0.77 22.51
CA VAL A 226 -43.88 -0.92 21.86
C VAL A 226 -44.90 -1.27 22.92
N TYR A 227 -45.91 -0.42 23.06
CA TYR A 227 -47.01 -0.60 24.00
C TYR A 227 -48.26 -1.00 23.23
N PHE A 228 -48.95 -2.04 23.68
CA PHE A 228 -50.16 -2.57 23.04
C PHE A 228 -51.18 -2.98 24.11
N ASP A 229 -52.38 -2.44 24.02
CA ASP A 229 -53.45 -2.67 25.00
C ASP A 229 -54.82 -2.49 24.33
N ASP A 230 -55.87 -3.02 24.96
CA ASP A 230 -57.26 -2.83 24.56
C ASP A 230 -57.92 -1.59 25.23
N VAL A 231 -57.17 -0.88 26.09
CA VAL A 231 -57.56 0.39 26.71
C VAL A 231 -56.66 1.58 26.33
N PHE A 232 -57.17 2.80 26.48
CA PHE A 232 -56.44 4.04 26.17
C PHE A 232 -56.26 4.92 27.42
N PRO A 233 -55.03 5.36 27.76
CA PRO A 233 -53.75 4.99 27.12
C PRO A 233 -53.35 3.53 27.44
N PRO A 234 -52.50 2.90 26.60
CA PRO A 234 -51.95 1.57 26.85
C PRO A 234 -51.17 1.53 28.17
N ILE A 235 -51.31 0.46 28.96
CA ILE A 235 -50.58 0.25 30.22
C ILE A 235 -49.20 -0.38 29.97
#